data_AF-A0A954K7P0-F1
#
_entry.id   AF-A0A954K7P0-F1
#
_cell.length_a   1.000
_cell.length_b   1.000
_cell.length_c   1.000
_cell.angle_alpha   90.00
_cell.angle_beta   90.00
_cell.angle_gamma   90.00
#
_symmetry.space_group_name_H-M   'P 1'
#
loop_
_entity.id
_entity.type
_entity.pdbx_description
1 polymer ?
#
loop_
_entity_poly.entity_id
_entity_poly.type
_entity_poly.pdbx_seq_one_letter_code
_entity_poly.pdbx_strand_id
1 'polypeptide(L)'
;MDVTQLIDLYRGPLTGLIASWGVPWHDAAEIAQDSFAEAYLSRDSCRGLWSEPEVFGPWLSGVARNRYRNWARSHKRRRNHVVTVESTSLESVAAPSDPQPDPQLEKLRSAIEQLPLKQRQVVLMHYLEET
;
A
#
# COMPACT_ATOMS: atom_id res chain seq x y z
N MET A 1 17.10 -12.48 -2.00
CA MET A 1 15.77 -12.08 -2.50
C MET A 1 16.00 -11.08 -3.63
N ASP A 2 15.38 -11.26 -4.78
CA ASP A 2 15.33 -10.23 -5.85
C ASP A 2 14.13 -9.28 -5.60
N VAL A 3 14.13 -8.09 -6.22
CA VAL A 3 13.03 -7.12 -6.17
C VAL A 3 11.69 -7.72 -6.59
N THR A 4 11.69 -8.64 -7.57
CA THR A 4 10.46 -9.29 -8.05
C THR A 4 9.84 -10.15 -6.96
N GLN A 5 10.68 -10.98 -6.30
CA GLN A 5 10.26 -11.85 -5.20
C GLN A 5 9.72 -11.05 -4.02
N LEU A 6 10.39 -9.94 -3.69
CA LEU A 6 9.97 -9.02 -2.63
C LEU A 6 8.59 -8.42 -2.91
N ILE A 7 8.38 -7.95 -4.14
CA ILE A 7 7.09 -7.38 -4.54
C ILE A 7 5.99 -8.44 -4.46
N ASP A 8 6.22 -9.64 -4.99
CA ASP A 8 5.20 -10.70 -4.98
C ASP A 8 4.81 -11.11 -3.55
N LEU A 9 5.78 -11.10 -2.64
CA LEU A 9 5.61 -11.45 -1.23
C LEU A 9 4.79 -10.40 -0.47
N TYR A 10 5.16 -9.12 -0.62
CA TYR A 10 4.65 -8.05 0.26
C TYR A 10 3.57 -7.17 -0.37
N ARG A 11 3.30 -7.26 -1.68
CA ARG A 11 2.35 -6.37 -2.37
C ARG A 11 0.98 -6.34 -1.69
N GLY A 12 0.41 -7.51 -1.43
CA GLY A 12 -0.90 -7.63 -0.79
C GLY A 12 -0.93 -7.03 0.62
N PRO A 13 -0.13 -7.57 1.56
CA PRO A 13 -0.07 -7.09 2.94
C PRO A 13 0.26 -5.59 3.05
N LEU A 14 1.22 -5.08 2.27
CA LEU A 14 1.63 -3.68 2.31
C LEU A 14 0.53 -2.75 1.79
N THR A 15 -0.08 -3.08 0.64
CA THR A 15 -1.16 -2.27 0.06
C THR A 15 -2.35 -2.23 1.01
N GLY A 16 -2.73 -3.38 1.59
CA GLY A 16 -3.79 -3.46 2.59
C GLY A 16 -3.48 -2.62 3.84
N LEU A 17 -2.24 -2.66 4.34
CA LEU A 17 -1.82 -1.84 5.49
C LEU A 17 -1.95 -0.36 5.18
N ILE A 18 -1.50 0.10 4.01
CA ILE A 18 -1.59 1.50 3.59
C ILE A 18 -3.06 1.92 3.42
N ALA A 19 -3.89 1.09 2.77
CA ALA A 19 -5.32 1.34 2.63
C ALA A 19 -6.02 1.47 4.00
N SER A 20 -5.59 0.67 4.99
CA SER A 20 -6.10 0.79 6.37
C SER A 20 -5.88 2.18 6.98
N TRP A 21 -4.93 2.97 6.49
CA TRP A 21 -4.71 4.35 6.96
C TRP A 21 -5.71 5.37 6.39
N GLY A 22 -6.70 4.92 5.61
CA GLY A 22 -7.74 5.77 5.00
C GLY A 22 -7.36 6.30 3.61
N VAL A 23 -6.40 5.66 2.95
CA VAL A 23 -5.97 5.99 1.59
C VAL A 23 -6.85 5.24 0.58
N PRO A 24 -7.36 5.88 -0.49
CA PRO A 24 -8.03 5.17 -1.59
C PRO A 24 -7.16 4.03 -2.15
N TRP A 25 -7.76 2.91 -2.57
CA TRP A 25 -7.02 1.72 -2.99
C TRP A 25 -6.00 1.97 -4.11
N HIS A 26 -6.31 2.83 -5.09
CA HIS A 26 -5.38 3.19 -6.17
C HIS A 26 -4.17 3.98 -5.65
N ASP A 27 -4.40 4.98 -4.80
CA ASP A 27 -3.34 5.74 -4.13
C ASP A 27 -2.52 4.81 -3.20
N ALA A 28 -3.16 3.86 -2.52
CA ALA A 28 -2.48 2.91 -1.64
C ALA A 28 -1.54 2.00 -2.42
N ALA A 29 -1.95 1.54 -3.61
CA ALA A 29 -1.11 0.76 -4.51
C ALA A 29 0.08 1.58 -5.05
N GLU A 30 -0.13 2.85 -5.37
CA GLU A 30 0.96 3.77 -5.78
C GLU A 30 1.96 4.00 -4.64
N ILE A 31 1.48 4.28 -3.42
CA ILE A 31 2.35 4.43 -2.24
C ILE A 31 3.12 3.12 -1.96
N ALA A 32 2.49 1.95 -2.16
CA ALA A 32 3.17 0.66 -2.01
C ALA A 32 4.30 0.50 -3.04
N GLN A 33 4.06 0.85 -4.31
CA GLN A 33 5.09 0.83 -5.35
C GLN A 33 6.28 1.74 -4.99
N ASP A 34 6.02 2.99 -4.58
CA ASP A 34 7.05 3.92 -4.11
C ASP A 34 7.83 3.38 -2.91
N SER A 35 7.14 2.65 -2.02
CA SER A 35 7.75 2.05 -0.83
C SER A 35 8.68 0.91 -1.22
N PHE A 36 8.29 0.06 -2.17
CA PHE A 36 9.17 -1.01 -2.69
C PHE A 36 10.39 -0.45 -3.40
N ALA A 37 10.22 0.56 -4.25
CA ALA A 37 11.33 1.21 -4.93
C ALA A 37 12.33 1.78 -3.91
N GLU A 38 11.83 2.52 -2.91
CA GLU A 38 12.68 3.09 -1.87
C GLU A 38 13.37 2.02 -1.02
N ALA A 39 12.61 1.01 -0.56
CA ALA A 39 13.17 -0.07 0.27
C ALA A 39 14.27 -0.83 -0.48
N TYR A 40 14.07 -1.09 -1.78
CA TYR A 40 15.09 -1.76 -2.59
C TYR A 40 16.32 -0.88 -2.81
N LEU A 41 16.15 0.41 -3.14
CA LEU A 41 17.26 1.33 -3.38
C LEU A 41 18.06 1.63 -2.10
N SER A 42 17.39 1.64 -0.95
CA SER A 42 17.99 1.93 0.37
C SER A 42 18.25 0.68 1.21
N ARG A 43 18.16 -0.53 0.64
CA ARG A 43 18.26 -1.81 1.37
C ARG A 43 19.51 -1.96 2.23
N ASP A 44 20.63 -1.37 1.82
CA ASP A 44 21.89 -1.41 2.57
C ASP A 44 21.84 -0.57 3.87
N SER A 45 20.83 0.29 4.02
CA SER A 45 20.54 1.05 5.25
C SER A 45 19.62 0.30 6.22
N CYS A 46 19.05 -0.84 5.80
CA CYS A 46 18.28 -1.71 6.68
C CYS A 46 19.21 -2.27 7.77
N ARG A 47 18.77 -2.20 9.02
CA ARG A 47 19.53 -2.77 10.14
C ARG A 47 19.21 -4.25 10.23
N GLY A 48 20.15 -5.08 9.78
CA GLY A 48 20.00 -6.54 9.75
C GLY A 48 20.02 -7.08 8.32
N LEU A 49 19.68 -8.35 8.17
CA LEU A 49 19.68 -8.98 6.86
C LEU A 49 18.32 -8.72 6.18
N TRP A 50 18.29 -7.81 5.20
CA TRP A 50 17.06 -7.44 4.51
C TRP A 50 16.40 -8.58 3.72
N SER A 51 17.08 -9.72 3.53
CA SER A 51 16.47 -10.91 2.94
C SER A 51 15.66 -11.75 3.93
N GLU A 52 15.72 -11.45 5.24
CA GLU A 52 14.93 -12.10 6.28
C GLU A 52 13.59 -11.37 6.46
N PRO A 53 12.45 -12.06 6.30
CA PRO A 53 11.10 -11.55 6.58
C PRO A 53 10.95 -10.77 7.87
N GLU A 54 11.41 -11.35 8.98
CA GLU A 54 11.29 -10.79 10.31
C GLU A 54 12.03 -9.46 10.49
N VAL A 55 13.02 -9.17 9.64
CA VAL A 55 13.75 -7.90 9.60
C VAL A 55 13.11 -6.95 8.61
N PHE A 56 12.83 -7.46 7.40
CA PHE A 56 12.40 -6.64 6.28
C PHE A 56 10.98 -6.12 6.43
N GLY A 57 10.03 -6.95 6.89
CA GLY A 57 8.64 -6.59 7.10
C GLY A 57 8.46 -5.35 8.00
N PRO A 58 8.97 -5.36 9.24
CA PRO A 58 8.95 -4.19 10.12
C PRO A 58 9.62 -2.96 9.51
N TRP A 59 10.76 -3.13 8.85
CA TRP A 59 11.48 -2.04 8.22
C TRP A 59 10.68 -1.41 7.06
N LEU A 60 10.14 -2.24 6.17
CA LEU A 60 9.28 -1.85 5.05
C LEU A 60 8.03 -1.11 5.53
N SER A 61 7.41 -1.55 6.64
CA SER A 61 6.28 -0.84 7.23
C SER A 61 6.64 0.61 7.63
N GLY A 62 7.88 0.82 8.11
CA GLY A 62 8.44 2.14 8.43
C GLY A 62 8.66 2.98 7.17
N VAL A 63 9.22 2.40 6.11
CA VAL A 63 9.37 3.05 4.80
C VAL A 63 8.00 3.50 4.27
N ALA A 64 7.01 2.61 4.27
CA ALA A 64 5.65 2.91 3.82
C ALA A 64 4.98 4.00 4.64
N ARG A 65 5.20 4.02 5.97
CA ARG A 65 4.67 5.10 6.82
C ARG A 65 5.26 6.45 6.46
N ASN A 66 6.54 6.52 6.10
CA ASN A 66 7.17 7.76 5.62
C ASN A 66 6.60 8.19 4.26
N ARG A 67 6.41 7.26 3.33
CA ARG A 67 5.78 7.51 2.02
C ARG A 67 4.36 8.03 2.16
N TYR A 68 3.54 7.38 2.99
CA TYR A 68 2.19 7.84 3.32
C TYR A 68 2.16 9.26 3.88
N ARG A 69 3.06 9.62 4.81
CA ARG A 69 3.12 10.99 5.37
C ARG A 69 3.44 12.03 4.30
N ASN A 70 4.29 11.69 3.33
CA ASN A 70 4.61 12.58 2.21
C ASN A 70 3.43 12.73 1.27
N TRP A 71 2.76 11.63 0.92
CA TRP A 71 1.53 11.63 0.14
C TRP A 71 0.45 12.48 0.82
N ALA A 72 0.17 12.26 2.11
CA ALA A 72 -0.87 12.98 2.86
C ALA A 72 -0.61 14.49 2.92
N ARG A 73 0.65 14.91 3.11
CA ARG A 73 1.04 16.33 3.06
C ARG A 73 0.82 16.92 1.67
N SER A 74 1.23 16.21 0.61
CA SER A 74 1.05 16.65 -0.77
C SER A 74 -0.43 16.74 -1.15
N HIS A 75 -1.21 15.72 -0.80
CA HIS A 75 -2.63 15.63 -1.08
C HIS A 75 -3.42 16.75 -0.39
N LYS A 76 -3.11 17.05 0.90
CA LYS A 76 -3.69 18.19 1.62
C LYS A 76 -3.36 19.54 0.94
N ARG A 77 -2.10 19.75 0.53
CA ARG A 77 -1.71 20.98 -0.18
C ARG A 77 -2.45 21.12 -1.51
N ARG A 78 -2.52 20.04 -2.31
CA ARG A 78 -3.23 20.03 -3.58
C ARG A 78 -4.71 20.36 -3.39
N ARG A 79 -5.40 19.69 -2.46
CA ARG A 79 -6.81 20.00 -2.11
C ARG A 79 -7.04 21.47 -1.75
N ASN A 80 -6.10 22.10 -1.06
CA ASN A 80 -6.20 23.51 -0.69
C ASN A 80 -5.94 24.49 -1.85
N HIS A 81 -5.32 24.04 -2.95
CA HIS A 81 -5.01 24.86 -4.13
C HIS A 81 -5.91 24.55 -5.34
N VAL A 82 -6.86 23.61 -5.22
CA VAL A 82 -7.81 23.33 -6.30
C VAL A 82 -8.83 24.47 -6.38
N VAL A 83 -8.79 25.22 -7.48
CA VAL A 83 -9.91 26.03 -7.96
C VAL A 83 -10.92 25.08 -8.58
N THR A 84 -12.19 25.20 -8.19
CA THR A 84 -13.29 24.43 -8.78
C THR A 84 -13.38 24.75 -10.27
N VAL A 85 -12.94 23.84 -11.12
CA VAL A 85 -13.20 23.89 -12.57
C VAL A 85 -14.45 23.04 -12.83
N GLU A 86 -15.39 23.56 -13.62
CA GLU A 86 -16.54 22.78 -14.08
C GLU A 86 -16.07 21.46 -14.68
N SER A 87 -16.66 20.37 -14.21
CA SER A 87 -16.25 19.02 -14.59
C SER A 87 -16.64 18.74 -16.04
N THR A 88 -15.73 19.02 -16.97
CA THR A 88 -15.79 18.41 -18.29
C THR A 88 -15.59 16.91 -18.08
N SER A 89 -16.61 16.11 -18.42
CA SER A 89 -16.56 14.65 -18.32
C SER A 89 -15.40 14.16 -19.19
N LEU A 90 -14.28 13.83 -18.54
CA LEU A 90 -13.21 13.08 -19.18
C LEU A 90 -13.71 11.65 -19.33
N GLU A 91 -13.83 11.21 -20.57
CA GLU A 91 -14.19 9.86 -20.92
C GLU A 91 -13.19 8.92 -20.26
N SER A 92 -13.66 8.16 -19.26
CA SER A 92 -12.83 7.23 -18.52
C SER A 92 -12.37 6.15 -19.50
N VAL A 93 -11.11 6.22 -19.91
CA VAL A 93 -10.47 5.12 -20.65
C VAL A 93 -10.52 3.91 -19.72
N ALA A 94 -11.32 2.91 -20.09
CA ALA A 94 -11.46 1.69 -19.33
C ALA A 94 -10.07 1.09 -19.13
N ALA A 95 -9.64 0.98 -17.87
CA ALA A 95 -8.50 0.14 -17.53
C ALA A 95 -8.78 -1.29 -18.04
N PRO A 96 -7.77 -2.01 -18.52
CA PRO A 96 -7.95 -3.41 -18.93
C PRO A 96 -8.65 -4.17 -17.81
N SER A 97 -9.68 -4.94 -18.14
CA SER A 97 -10.47 -5.69 -17.17
C SER A 97 -9.54 -6.54 -16.31
N ASP A 98 -9.53 -6.23 -15.00
CA ASP A 98 -9.01 -7.17 -14.02
C ASP A 98 -9.72 -8.52 -14.21
N PRO A 99 -9.02 -9.66 -14.04
CA PRO A 99 -9.67 -10.95 -13.97
C PRO A 99 -10.83 -10.89 -12.98
N GLN A 100 -11.98 -11.48 -13.35
CA GLN A 100 -13.18 -11.51 -12.49
C GLN A 100 -12.76 -11.83 -11.05
N PRO A 101 -13.01 -10.92 -10.10
CA PRO A 101 -12.53 -11.08 -8.74
C PRO A 101 -13.16 -12.35 -8.16
N ASP A 102 -12.31 -13.23 -7.62
CA ASP A 102 -12.75 -14.44 -6.94
C ASP A 102 -13.78 -14.06 -5.84
N PRO A 103 -15.02 -14.58 -5.89
CA PRO A 103 -16.05 -14.27 -4.89
C PRO A 103 -15.60 -14.51 -3.45
N GLN A 104 -14.69 -15.46 -3.23
CA GLN A 104 -14.13 -15.75 -1.92
C GLN A 104 -13.15 -14.66 -1.48
N LEU A 105 -12.36 -14.11 -2.40
CA LEU A 105 -11.45 -13.00 -2.14
C LEU A 105 -12.21 -11.71 -1.82
N GLU A 106 -13.31 -11.46 -2.52
CA GLU A 106 -14.18 -10.30 -2.26
C GLU A 106 -14.84 -10.37 -0.88
N LYS A 107 -15.32 -11.57 -0.51
CA LYS A 107 -15.87 -11.83 0.83
C LYS A 107 -14.81 -11.63 1.93
N LEU A 108 -13.58 -12.08 1.70
CA LEU A 108 -12.47 -11.88 2.62
C LEU A 108 -12.13 -10.39 2.77
N ARG A 109 -12.02 -9.65 1.64
CA ARG A 109 -11.78 -8.20 1.65
C ARG A 109 -12.84 -7.47 2.47
N SER A 110 -14.11 -7.79 2.22
CA SER A 110 -15.24 -7.22 2.95
C SER A 110 -15.18 -7.51 4.46
N ALA A 111 -14.78 -8.71 4.86
CA ALA A 111 -14.64 -9.07 6.28
C ALA A 111 -13.49 -8.29 6.95
N ILE A 112 -12.35 -8.11 6.26
CA ILE A 112 -11.22 -7.31 6.74
C ILE A 112 -11.63 -5.84 6.89
N GLU A 113 -12.45 -5.32 5.96
CA GLU A 113 -12.97 -3.95 6.00
C GLU A 113 -13.97 -3.70 7.14
N GLN A 114 -14.62 -4.74 7.66
CA GLN A 114 -15.50 -4.64 8.84
C GLN A 114 -14.73 -4.61 10.16
N LEU A 115 -13.46 -5.01 10.18
CA LEU A 115 -12.65 -4.96 11.39
C LEU A 115 -12.43 -3.51 11.86
N PRO A 116 -12.49 -3.25 13.17
CA PRO A 116 -12.00 -2.01 13.76
C PRO A 116 -10.58 -1.71 13.28
N LEU A 117 -10.32 -0.43 13.01
CA LEU A 117 -9.06 0.03 12.41
C LEU A 117 -7.80 -0.59 13.05
N LYS A 118 -7.72 -0.60 14.38
CA LYS A 118 -6.57 -1.15 15.11
C LYS A 118 -6.41 -2.66 14.89
N GLN A 119 -7.51 -3.41 14.84
CA GLN A 119 -7.46 -4.87 14.62
C GLN A 119 -7.04 -5.18 13.19
N ARG A 120 -7.56 -4.44 12.21
CA ARG A 120 -7.16 -4.55 10.80
C ARG A 120 -5.66 -4.34 10.61
N GLN A 121 -5.13 -3.29 11.24
CA GLN A 121 -3.70 -2.99 11.20
C GLN A 121 -2.87 -4.12 11.80
N VAL A 122 -3.26 -4.68 12.94
CA VAL A 122 -2.55 -5.81 13.57
C VAL A 122 -2.50 -7.02 12.65
N VAL A 123 -3.62 -7.40 12.05
CA VAL A 123 -3.68 -8.54 11.12
C VAL A 123 -2.74 -8.31 9.92
N LEU A 124 -2.78 -7.12 9.32
CA LEU A 124 -1.96 -6.83 8.15
C LEU A 124 -0.46 -6.71 8.48
N MET A 125 -0.12 -6.20 9.67
CA MET A 125 1.26 -6.17 10.15
C MET A 125 1.79 -7.58 10.43
N HIS A 126 0.98 -8.47 11.01
CA HIS A 126 1.35 -9.87 11.22
C HIS A 126 1.71 -10.55 9.89
N TYR A 127 0.91 -10.36 8.83
CA TYR A 127 1.29 -10.88 7.53
C TYR A 127 2.57 -10.22 6.99
N LEU A 128 2.77 -8.91 7.16
CA LEU A 128 4.05 -8.28 6.76
C LEU A 128 5.28 -8.86 7.49
N GLU A 129 5.13 -9.35 8.72
CA GLU A 129 6.23 -9.87 9.55
C GLU A 129 6.49 -11.37 9.31
N GLU A 130 5.48 -12.13 8.92
CA GLU A 130 5.58 -13.59 8.71
C GLU A 130 5.79 -14.01 7.25
N THR A 131 5.73 -13.09 6.29
CA THR A 131 5.93 -13.43 4.86
C THR A 131 7.40 -13.45 4.49
#